data_AF-A0A926B613-F1
#
_entry.id   AF-A0A926B613-F1
#
_cell.length_a   1.000
_cell.length_b   1.000
_cell.length_c   1.000
_cell.angle_alpha   90.00
_cell.angle_beta   90.00
_cell.angle_gamma   90.00
#
_symmetry.space_group_name_H-M   'P 1'
#
loop_
_entity.id
_entity.type
_entity.pdbx_description
1 polymer ?
#
loop_
_entity_poly.entity_id
_entity_poly.type
_entity_poly.pdbx_seq_one_letter_code
_entity_poly.pdbx_strand_id
1 'polypeptide(L)'
;IRDIQTAARSGVSTGLPRWPMIVLRSPKGWTGPKEVDGNKVEGFWRSHQVPLSAVRTNADHRLLLEEWMRSYGPETLFDADGRLVQELAALAPIGEKRMGAVPEANGGALRSELIMPDWRAHSVHVPKPGAVTAEATRLMGRLLADVMRLNVGTANFRLMGPDETASNRLDAVFGETERVWMERIEPYDVKLSPDGRVMEVLSEHLCQGWLEGYLLTGRHGFFSCYEAFIHIVDSMFNQHAKWLKVAREIPWRKPVSSLNYLLTSHVWQQDHNGFSHQDPGFVDLVANKKADIVRIYLPPDANTLLWITDHCLRTYDRINVIVAGKQPAPQWLSVEAAARHCEAGAGIWDFASDAGEPDVVMACAGDVPTLETMAAAQLLRRHVPDLKIRVVNVVDLMTLQTKEAHPHGLSSEAFDALFTTDRPVIFAYHGYPYLIHRLTYARANHANMHVRGYIEEGTTTTPFDMVVLNELDRFHLALEAIRRVPELAGKAAAAADAFTEKLAEHRRYIREHGEDMPEIRDWGWSFDPSDRFDG
;
A
#
# COMPACT_ATOMS: atom_id res chain seq x y z
N ILE A 1 6.01 -30.82 22.19
CA ILE A 1 5.69 -29.36 22.23
C ILE A 1 5.93 -28.79 23.62
N ARG A 2 5.26 -29.28 24.68
CA ARG A 2 5.47 -28.77 26.05
C ARG A 2 6.94 -28.81 26.49
N ASP A 3 7.64 -29.92 26.23
CA ASP A 3 9.06 -30.04 26.60
C ASP A 3 9.95 -29.01 25.89
N ILE A 4 9.69 -28.74 24.60
CA ILE A 4 10.36 -27.69 23.83
C ILE A 4 10.13 -26.33 24.48
N GLN A 5 8.88 -26.00 24.82
CA GLN A 5 8.53 -24.73 25.46
C GLN A 5 9.16 -24.58 26.85
N THR A 6 9.15 -25.64 27.66
CA THR A 6 9.77 -25.64 28.99
C THR A 6 11.27 -25.42 28.87
N ALA A 7 11.95 -26.15 27.98
CA ALA A 7 13.39 -26.02 27.77
C ALA A 7 13.80 -24.62 27.28
N ALA A 8 13.01 -24.01 26.39
CA ALA A 8 13.23 -22.65 25.91
C ALA A 8 13.04 -21.63 27.04
N ARG A 9 11.94 -21.72 27.81
CA ARG A 9 11.63 -20.79 28.91
C ARG A 9 12.59 -20.93 30.10
N SER A 10 13.19 -22.10 30.30
CA SER A 10 14.21 -22.33 31.34
C SER A 10 15.63 -22.00 30.87
N GLY A 11 15.83 -21.60 29.61
CA GLY A 11 17.16 -21.31 29.04
C GLY A 11 18.03 -22.55 28.81
N VAL A 12 17.46 -23.76 28.89
CA VAL A 12 18.18 -25.04 28.71
C VAL A 12 18.45 -25.31 27.23
N SER A 13 17.62 -24.78 26.32
CA SER A 13 17.83 -24.86 24.88
C SER A 13 17.50 -23.52 24.22
N THR A 14 18.46 -22.99 23.48
CA THR A 14 18.38 -21.67 22.81
C THR A 14 18.40 -21.75 21.28
N GLY A 15 18.48 -22.96 20.71
CA GLY A 15 18.54 -23.19 19.27
C GLY A 15 17.23 -23.64 18.64
N LEU A 16 17.22 -23.82 17.32
CA LEU A 16 16.06 -24.28 16.55
C LEU A 16 15.56 -25.66 17.04
N PRO A 17 14.32 -25.76 17.58
CA PRO A 17 13.80 -27.04 18.03
C PRO A 17 13.25 -27.87 16.87
N ARG A 18 13.23 -29.19 17.05
CA ARG A 18 12.54 -30.11 16.13
C ARG A 18 11.04 -30.09 16.43
N TRP A 19 10.31 -29.23 15.72
CA TRP A 19 8.86 -29.15 15.87
C TRP A 19 8.16 -30.46 15.43
N PRO A 20 7.28 -31.04 16.27
CA PRO A 20 6.49 -32.19 15.86
C PRO A 20 5.57 -31.85 14.70
N MET A 21 5.47 -32.76 13.74
CA MET A 21 4.52 -32.71 12.64
C MET A 21 3.77 -34.05 12.56
N ILE A 22 2.53 -34.04 12.07
CA ILE A 22 1.70 -35.24 11.95
C ILE A 22 1.38 -35.48 10.47
N VAL A 23 1.72 -36.67 9.97
CA VAL A 23 1.26 -37.16 8.67
C VAL A 23 -0.02 -37.97 8.87
N LEU A 24 -1.17 -37.35 8.60
CA LEU A 24 -2.47 -38.02 8.66
C LEU A 24 -2.89 -38.55 7.29
N ARG A 25 -2.75 -39.86 7.07
CA ARG A 25 -3.20 -40.52 5.84
C ARG A 25 -4.55 -41.21 6.04
N SER A 26 -5.60 -40.68 5.44
CA SER A 26 -6.96 -41.25 5.45
C SER A 26 -7.59 -41.25 4.05
N PRO A 27 -8.60 -42.09 3.78
CA PRO A 27 -9.32 -42.06 2.50
C PRO A 27 -10.04 -40.73 2.28
N LYS A 28 -9.92 -40.11 1.10
CA LYS A 28 -10.74 -38.93 0.77
C LYS A 28 -12.22 -39.32 0.70
N GLY A 29 -13.10 -38.55 1.34
CA GLY A 29 -14.52 -38.91 1.47
C GLY A 29 -14.76 -40.10 2.42
N TRP A 30 -13.86 -40.34 3.39
CA TRP A 30 -13.95 -41.44 4.35
C TRP A 30 -15.34 -41.53 4.99
N THR A 31 -15.88 -42.74 5.10
CA THR A 31 -17.24 -43.10 5.57
C THR A 31 -18.36 -42.81 4.58
N GLY A 32 -18.06 -42.13 3.46
CA GLY A 32 -19.00 -41.88 2.37
C GLY A 32 -19.28 -43.11 1.49
N PRO A 33 -20.11 -42.93 0.44
CA PRO A 33 -20.38 -43.97 -0.53
C PRO A 33 -19.08 -44.52 -1.13
N LYS A 34 -18.93 -45.85 -1.15
CA LYS A 34 -17.74 -46.51 -1.70
C LYS A 34 -17.73 -46.43 -3.22
N GLU A 35 -18.88 -46.69 -3.83
CA GLU A 35 -19.12 -46.63 -5.26
C GLU A 35 -20.46 -45.94 -5.55
N VAL A 36 -20.53 -45.25 -6.68
CA VAL A 36 -21.75 -44.64 -7.22
C VAL A 36 -21.74 -44.90 -8.73
N ASP A 37 -22.83 -45.47 -9.25
CA ASP A 37 -22.97 -45.84 -10.67
C ASP A 37 -21.78 -46.71 -11.18
N GLY A 38 -21.33 -47.67 -10.36
CA GLY A 38 -20.19 -48.55 -10.66
C GLY A 38 -18.81 -47.88 -10.63
N ASN A 39 -18.73 -46.60 -10.23
CA ASN A 39 -17.49 -45.86 -10.13
C ASN A 39 -17.05 -45.72 -8.67
N LYS A 40 -15.76 -45.97 -8.40
CA LYS A 40 -15.15 -45.69 -7.09
C LYS A 40 -15.25 -44.22 -6.69
N VAL A 41 -15.70 -43.97 -5.45
CA VAL A 41 -15.89 -42.64 -4.85
C VAL A 41 -15.04 -42.45 -3.60
N GLU A 42 -15.21 -43.25 -2.55
CA GLU A 42 -14.36 -43.18 -1.35
C GLU A 42 -12.89 -43.50 -1.69
N GLY A 43 -11.98 -42.74 -1.09
CA GLY A 43 -10.56 -42.85 -1.36
C GLY A 43 -10.20 -42.40 -2.77
N PHE A 44 -11.07 -41.62 -3.42
CA PHE A 44 -10.90 -41.19 -4.81
C PHE A 44 -11.30 -39.73 -5.01
N TRP A 45 -10.84 -39.12 -6.11
CA TRP A 45 -11.02 -37.69 -6.37
C TRP A 45 -12.50 -37.29 -6.55
N ARG A 46 -13.36 -38.23 -6.97
CA ARG A 46 -14.81 -38.01 -7.16
C ARG A 46 -15.54 -37.61 -5.89
N SER A 47 -15.00 -37.95 -4.72
CA SER A 47 -15.54 -37.52 -3.42
C SER A 47 -15.30 -36.03 -3.10
N HIS A 48 -14.66 -35.26 -3.98
CA HIS A 48 -14.24 -33.89 -3.67
C HIS A 48 -15.39 -32.90 -3.46
N GLN A 49 -16.42 -32.96 -4.30
CA GLN A 49 -17.51 -31.99 -4.29
C GLN A 49 -18.78 -32.67 -3.77
N VAL A 50 -19.69 -33.08 -4.67
CA VAL A 50 -20.92 -33.77 -4.31
C VAL A 50 -20.85 -35.21 -4.85
N PRO A 51 -20.67 -36.23 -4.00
CA PRO A 51 -20.53 -37.62 -4.45
C PRO A 51 -21.84 -38.20 -5.03
N LEU A 52 -23.00 -37.63 -4.66
CA LEU A 52 -24.33 -38.01 -5.16
C LEU A 52 -25.03 -36.77 -5.74
N SER A 53 -24.83 -36.50 -7.03
CA SER A 53 -25.29 -35.25 -7.66
C SER A 53 -26.78 -35.24 -8.05
N ALA A 54 -27.42 -36.42 -8.14
CA ALA A 54 -28.78 -36.56 -8.67
C ALA A 54 -29.83 -36.99 -7.63
N VAL A 55 -29.59 -36.80 -6.32
CA VAL A 55 -30.48 -37.28 -5.24
C VAL A 55 -31.94 -36.80 -5.36
N ARG A 56 -32.19 -35.67 -6.03
CA ARG A 56 -33.55 -35.12 -6.25
C ARG A 56 -34.30 -35.77 -7.41
N THR A 57 -33.60 -36.32 -8.39
CA THR A 57 -34.18 -36.79 -9.66
C THR A 57 -33.93 -38.27 -9.92
N ASN A 58 -33.00 -38.90 -9.21
CA ASN A 58 -32.67 -40.31 -9.29
C ASN A 58 -33.00 -41.02 -7.97
N ALA A 59 -33.87 -42.04 -8.04
CA ALA A 59 -34.29 -42.81 -6.87
C ALA A 59 -33.14 -43.62 -6.26
N ASP A 60 -32.26 -44.20 -7.09
CA ASP A 60 -31.11 -44.99 -6.62
C ASP A 60 -30.11 -44.11 -5.86
N HIS A 61 -29.85 -42.89 -6.35
CA HIS A 61 -28.99 -41.93 -5.65
C HIS A 61 -29.62 -41.47 -4.33
N ARG A 62 -30.96 -41.38 -4.27
CA ARG A 62 -31.67 -41.04 -3.04
C ARG A 62 -31.60 -42.16 -2.01
N LEU A 63 -31.71 -43.41 -2.44
CA LEU A 63 -31.51 -44.59 -1.58
C LEU A 63 -30.08 -44.61 -1.04
N LEU A 64 -29.07 -44.40 -1.88
CA LEU A 64 -27.67 -44.29 -1.44
C LEU A 64 -27.44 -43.16 -0.44
N LEU A 65 -28.11 -42.02 -0.60
CA LEU A 65 -28.06 -40.92 0.37
C LEU A 65 -28.67 -41.35 1.71
N GLU A 66 -29.83 -42.01 1.69
CA GLU A 66 -30.47 -42.50 2.91
C GLU A 66 -29.61 -43.54 3.64
N GLU A 67 -29.10 -44.54 2.91
CA GLU A 67 -28.21 -45.56 3.46
C GLU A 67 -26.96 -44.92 4.08
N TRP A 68 -26.34 -43.97 3.38
CA TRP A 68 -25.18 -43.26 3.88
C TRP A 68 -25.50 -42.48 5.16
N MET A 69 -26.57 -41.69 5.19
CA MET A 69 -26.94 -40.93 6.40
C MET A 69 -27.31 -41.83 7.57
N ARG A 70 -28.00 -42.95 7.33
CA ARG A 70 -28.35 -43.94 8.37
C ARG A 70 -27.14 -44.71 8.89
N SER A 71 -26.09 -44.86 8.09
CA SER A 71 -24.87 -45.56 8.52
C SER A 71 -24.16 -44.93 9.73
N TYR A 72 -24.45 -43.66 10.03
CA TYR A 72 -23.96 -42.96 11.23
C TYR A 72 -24.76 -43.25 12.51
N GLY A 73 -25.88 -43.98 12.42
CA GLY A 73 -26.74 -44.30 13.57
C GLY A 73 -27.31 -43.06 14.28
N PRO A 74 -27.97 -42.12 13.57
CA PRO A 74 -28.39 -40.83 14.13
C PRO A 74 -29.25 -40.94 15.39
N GLU A 75 -30.03 -42.01 15.53
CA GLU A 75 -30.84 -42.33 16.72
C GLU A 75 -30.03 -42.58 18.00
N THR A 76 -28.73 -42.87 17.87
CA THR A 76 -27.80 -43.00 19.01
C THR A 76 -27.06 -41.69 19.31
N LEU A 77 -27.08 -40.74 18.36
CA LEU A 77 -26.34 -39.48 18.45
C LEU A 77 -27.22 -38.32 18.93
N PHE A 78 -28.52 -38.37 18.62
CA PHE A 78 -29.49 -37.32 18.95
C PHE A 78 -30.67 -37.87 19.74
N ASP A 79 -31.19 -37.05 20.67
CA ASP A 79 -32.45 -37.34 21.35
C ASP A 79 -33.67 -37.08 20.45
N ALA A 80 -34.87 -37.37 20.97
CA ALA A 80 -36.12 -37.21 20.23
C ALA A 80 -36.46 -35.74 19.85
N ASP A 81 -35.84 -34.76 20.51
CA ASP A 81 -35.99 -33.33 20.21
C ASP A 81 -34.91 -32.84 19.21
N GLY A 82 -34.00 -33.72 18.76
CA GLY A 82 -32.91 -33.40 17.86
C GLY A 82 -31.69 -32.77 18.53
N ARG A 83 -31.54 -32.88 19.85
CA ARG A 83 -30.35 -32.41 20.57
C ARG A 83 -29.28 -33.49 20.58
N LEU A 84 -28.01 -33.10 20.50
CA LEU A 84 -26.88 -34.02 20.69
C LEU A 84 -26.97 -34.65 22.10
N VAL A 85 -26.83 -35.97 22.20
CA VAL A 85 -26.90 -36.66 23.49
C VAL A 85 -25.81 -36.16 24.46
N GLN A 86 -26.16 -36.12 25.75
CA GLN A 86 -25.34 -35.46 26.79
C GLN A 86 -23.92 -36.02 26.88
N GLU A 87 -23.76 -37.34 26.75
CA GLU A 87 -22.45 -38.01 26.82
C GLU A 87 -21.50 -37.56 25.70
N LEU A 88 -22.00 -37.33 24.48
CA LEU A 88 -21.22 -36.82 23.36
C LEU A 88 -20.97 -35.32 23.50
N ALA A 89 -21.97 -34.55 23.93
CA ALA A 89 -21.82 -33.12 24.17
C ALA A 89 -20.74 -32.81 25.23
N ALA A 90 -20.59 -33.67 26.24
CA ALA A 90 -19.58 -33.55 27.30
C ALA A 90 -18.13 -33.73 26.82
N LEU A 91 -17.91 -34.28 25.61
CA LEU A 91 -16.56 -34.45 25.04
C LEU A 91 -15.94 -33.13 24.57
N ALA A 92 -16.76 -32.12 24.25
CA ALA A 92 -16.29 -30.84 23.77
C ALA A 92 -15.73 -29.98 24.92
N PRO A 93 -14.68 -29.16 24.68
CA PRO A 93 -14.25 -28.16 25.65
C PRO A 93 -15.38 -27.17 26.01
N ILE A 94 -15.26 -26.50 27.16
CA ILE A 94 -16.24 -25.51 27.64
C ILE A 94 -15.64 -24.09 27.55
N GLY A 95 -16.51 -23.09 27.36
CA GLY A 95 -16.12 -21.67 27.41
C GLY A 95 -15.15 -21.31 26.29
N GLU A 96 -14.11 -20.56 26.64
CA GLU A 96 -13.09 -20.04 25.72
C GLU A 96 -12.06 -21.09 25.28
N LYS A 97 -12.15 -22.34 25.78
CA LYS A 97 -11.29 -23.44 25.29
C LYS A 97 -11.81 -24.09 24.02
N ARG A 98 -13.03 -23.74 23.57
CA ARG A 98 -13.61 -24.22 22.30
C ARG A 98 -12.96 -23.48 21.15
N MET A 99 -12.51 -24.18 20.11
CA MET A 99 -11.87 -23.52 18.94
C MET A 99 -12.76 -22.45 18.26
N GLY A 100 -14.09 -22.56 18.35
CA GLY A 100 -15.00 -21.53 17.86
C GLY A 100 -15.20 -20.32 18.80
N ALA A 101 -14.63 -20.36 20.01
CA ALA A 101 -14.77 -19.33 21.04
C ALA A 101 -13.43 -18.91 21.67
N VAL A 102 -12.29 -19.46 21.22
CA VAL A 102 -10.97 -18.97 21.65
C VAL A 102 -10.84 -17.49 21.28
N PRO A 103 -10.36 -16.61 22.17
CA PRO A 103 -10.31 -15.18 21.91
C PRO A 103 -9.48 -14.80 20.67
N GLU A 104 -8.44 -15.58 20.36
CA GLU A 104 -7.56 -15.36 19.20
C GLU A 104 -8.29 -15.52 17.87
N ALA A 105 -9.38 -16.30 17.80
CA ALA A 105 -10.23 -16.44 16.61
C ALA A 105 -11.13 -15.20 16.36
N ASN A 106 -11.23 -14.32 17.36
CA ASN A 106 -11.87 -13.01 17.30
C ASN A 106 -10.91 -11.93 17.85
N GLY A 107 -9.69 -11.90 17.32
CA GLY A 107 -8.57 -11.14 17.88
C GLY A 107 -8.80 -9.63 18.04
N GLY A 108 -9.80 -9.04 17.37
CA GLY A 108 -10.22 -7.67 17.66
C GLY A 108 -10.66 -7.45 19.11
N ALA A 109 -11.11 -8.50 19.81
CA ALA A 109 -11.41 -8.45 21.24
C ALA A 109 -10.14 -8.42 22.12
N LEU A 110 -9.00 -8.86 21.59
CA LEU A 110 -7.68 -8.81 22.23
C LEU A 110 -6.88 -7.55 21.86
N ARG A 111 -7.37 -6.78 20.87
CA ARG A 111 -6.68 -5.62 20.34
C ARG A 111 -6.59 -4.52 21.38
N SER A 112 -5.36 -4.18 21.75
CA SER A 112 -5.02 -2.95 22.49
C SER A 112 -4.47 -1.92 21.52
N GLU A 113 -4.83 -0.65 21.69
CA GLU A 113 -4.24 0.44 20.90
C GLU A 113 -2.72 0.54 21.11
N LEU A 114 -2.02 1.04 20.08
CA LEU A 114 -0.60 1.37 20.19
C LEU A 114 -0.41 2.62 21.03
N ILE A 115 0.62 2.62 21.87
CA ILE A 115 1.15 3.86 22.45
C ILE A 115 1.97 4.54 21.36
N MET A 116 1.41 5.62 20.79
CA MET A 116 2.00 6.33 19.66
C MET A 116 2.82 7.54 20.14
N PRO A 117 4.03 7.77 19.60
CA PRO A 117 4.77 9.02 19.84
C PRO A 117 4.10 10.19 19.11
N ASP A 118 4.48 11.43 19.43
CA ASP A 118 4.12 12.58 18.57
C ASP A 118 4.98 12.56 17.31
N TRP A 119 4.37 12.26 16.17
CA TRP A 119 5.07 12.17 14.88
C TRP A 119 5.78 13.47 14.49
N ARG A 120 5.34 14.62 15.02
CA ARG A 120 5.96 15.93 14.78
C ARG A 120 7.40 16.01 15.30
N ALA A 121 7.75 15.22 16.31
CA ALA A 121 9.10 15.14 16.83
C ALA A 121 10.11 14.59 15.81
N HIS A 122 9.64 13.90 14.76
CA HIS A 122 10.45 13.39 13.67
C HIS A 122 10.39 14.26 12.41
N SER A 123 9.68 15.40 12.45
CA SER A 123 9.47 16.25 11.27
C SER A 123 10.76 16.90 10.78
N VAL A 124 10.76 17.26 9.50
CA VAL A 124 11.79 18.11 8.90
C VAL A 124 11.36 19.56 9.04
N HIS A 125 12.25 20.41 9.56
CA HIS A 125 12.04 21.84 9.52
C HIS A 125 12.19 22.35 8.09
N VAL A 126 11.07 22.76 7.49
CA VAL A 126 11.02 23.29 6.12
C VAL A 126 10.82 24.81 6.19
N PRO A 127 11.90 25.62 6.13
CA PRO A 127 11.80 27.08 6.25
C PRO A 127 11.09 27.72 5.05
N LYS A 128 11.21 27.11 3.87
CA LYS A 128 10.45 27.42 2.66
C LYS A 128 10.35 26.17 1.77
N PRO A 129 9.30 26.04 0.95
CA PRO A 129 9.12 24.87 0.08
C PRO A 129 10.33 24.62 -0.81
N GLY A 130 10.75 23.36 -0.92
CA GLY A 130 11.86 22.91 -1.77
C GLY A 130 13.26 23.28 -1.28
N ALA A 131 13.43 23.92 -0.12
CA ALA A 131 14.74 24.38 0.36
C ALA A 131 15.56 23.34 1.11
N VAL A 132 14.95 22.22 1.50
CA VAL A 132 15.60 21.16 2.28
C VAL A 132 15.43 19.86 1.54
N THR A 133 16.46 19.02 1.56
CA THR A 133 16.44 17.66 1.01
C THR A 133 16.46 16.66 2.16
N ALA A 134 15.64 15.61 2.09
CA ALA A 134 15.63 14.52 3.05
C ALA A 134 15.24 13.18 2.42
N GLU A 135 15.61 12.07 3.06
CA GLU A 135 15.12 10.73 2.74
C GLU A 135 13.86 10.45 3.57
N ALA A 136 12.69 10.44 2.95
CA ALA A 136 11.40 10.37 3.66
C ALA A 136 11.26 9.09 4.49
N THR A 137 11.56 7.93 3.91
CA THR A 137 11.44 6.64 4.62
C THR A 137 12.42 6.52 5.79
N ARG A 138 13.56 7.21 5.79
CA ARG A 138 14.48 7.25 6.95
C ARG A 138 13.85 7.92 8.17
N LEU A 139 13.10 8.99 7.95
CA LEU A 139 12.37 9.69 9.02
C LEU A 139 11.21 8.82 9.53
N MET A 140 10.49 8.16 8.64
CA MET A 140 9.49 7.16 8.99
C MET A 140 10.08 6.00 9.81
N GLY A 141 11.27 5.50 9.45
CA GLY A 141 11.97 4.47 10.22
C GLY A 141 12.24 4.89 11.67
N ARG A 142 12.55 6.17 11.92
CA ARG A 142 12.71 6.72 13.27
C ARG A 142 11.39 6.76 14.05
N LEU A 143 10.29 7.14 13.39
CA LEU A 143 8.96 7.07 13.98
C LEU A 143 8.59 5.62 14.37
N LEU A 144 8.84 4.66 13.47
CA LEU A 144 8.57 3.24 13.73
C LEU A 144 9.43 2.67 14.85
N ALA A 145 10.68 3.12 14.99
CA ALA A 145 11.54 2.76 16.11
C ALA A 145 10.92 3.23 17.44
N ASP A 146 10.45 4.48 17.52
CA ASP A 146 9.77 4.98 18.71
C ASP A 146 8.45 4.26 19.01
N VAL A 147 7.68 3.87 17.99
CA VAL A 147 6.51 3.00 18.16
C VAL A 147 6.92 1.66 18.77
N MET A 148 7.99 1.02 18.29
CA MET A 148 8.50 -0.23 18.88
C MET A 148 8.89 -0.04 20.35
N ARG A 149 9.67 1.00 20.64
CA ARG A 149 10.16 1.33 21.97
C ARG A 149 9.02 1.55 22.97
N LEU A 150 8.01 2.33 22.59
CA LEU A 150 6.86 2.64 23.44
C LEU A 150 5.94 1.43 23.67
N ASN A 151 6.00 0.42 22.81
CA ASN A 151 5.14 -0.77 22.87
C ASN A 151 5.91 -2.06 23.24
N VAL A 152 7.11 -1.93 23.82
CA VAL A 152 7.90 -3.10 24.26
C VAL A 152 7.18 -3.90 25.35
N GLY A 153 6.49 -3.20 26.28
CA GLY A 153 5.78 -3.85 27.40
C GLY A 153 4.55 -4.66 26.98
N THR A 154 3.86 -4.23 25.92
CA THR A 154 2.72 -4.96 25.33
C THR A 154 3.15 -5.94 24.24
N ALA A 155 4.36 -5.75 23.69
CA ALA A 155 4.95 -6.54 22.61
C ALA A 155 3.97 -6.76 21.44
N ASN A 156 3.20 -5.73 21.08
CA ASN A 156 2.08 -5.79 20.14
C ASN A 156 2.34 -5.13 18.76
N PHE A 157 3.58 -4.73 18.45
CA PHE A 157 3.96 -4.18 17.14
C PHE A 157 5.14 -4.92 16.45
N ARG A 158 4.98 -5.38 15.20
CA ARG A 158 6.08 -5.99 14.40
C ARG A 158 6.23 -5.30 13.05
N LEU A 159 7.46 -5.27 12.55
CA LEU A 159 7.79 -4.87 11.18
C LEU A 159 8.12 -6.11 10.35
N MET A 160 7.58 -6.20 9.15
CA MET A 160 7.89 -7.26 8.18
C MET A 160 8.60 -6.64 6.97
N GLY A 161 9.57 -7.35 6.41
CA GLY A 161 10.25 -6.93 5.18
C GLY A 161 10.93 -8.12 4.49
N PRO A 162 10.86 -8.26 3.16
CA PRO A 162 11.38 -9.44 2.48
C PRO A 162 12.89 -9.33 2.22
N ASP A 163 13.68 -9.19 3.29
CA ASP A 163 15.13 -8.85 3.25
C ASP A 163 15.43 -7.41 2.76
N GLU A 164 14.49 -6.49 3.01
CA GLU A 164 14.53 -5.14 2.46
C GLU A 164 14.45 -4.03 3.50
N THR A 165 14.29 -4.33 4.80
CA THR A 165 14.07 -3.29 5.84
C THR A 165 15.16 -2.21 5.81
N ALA A 166 16.43 -2.62 5.71
CA ALA A 166 17.55 -1.68 5.60
C ALA A 166 17.60 -1.00 4.23
N SER A 167 17.34 -1.74 3.15
CA SER A 167 17.31 -1.17 1.80
C SER A 167 16.25 -0.08 1.65
N ASN A 168 15.11 -0.26 2.31
CA ASN A 168 13.97 0.65 2.36
C ASN A 168 14.18 1.81 3.36
N ARG A 169 15.38 1.92 3.96
CA ARG A 169 15.81 2.94 4.93
C ARG A 169 15.04 2.93 6.25
N LEU A 170 14.50 1.78 6.64
CA LEU A 170 13.83 1.59 7.93
C LEU A 170 14.80 1.08 9.01
N ASP A 171 16.11 1.13 8.78
CA ASP A 171 17.15 0.56 9.65
C ASP A 171 17.23 1.18 11.05
N ALA A 172 16.63 2.35 11.27
CA ALA A 172 16.54 2.97 12.61
C ALA A 172 15.86 2.07 13.65
N VAL A 173 14.96 1.17 13.23
CA VAL A 173 14.33 0.19 14.14
C VAL A 173 15.35 -0.75 14.80
N PHE A 174 16.52 -0.95 14.17
CA PHE A 174 17.58 -1.78 14.74
C PHE A 174 18.31 -1.13 15.92
N GLY A 175 17.98 0.12 16.25
CA GLY A 175 18.34 0.73 17.54
C GLY A 175 17.53 0.15 18.72
N GLU A 176 16.30 -0.32 18.45
CA GLU A 176 15.34 -0.76 19.47
C GLU A 176 15.14 -2.28 19.48
N THR A 177 15.55 -2.97 18.40
CA THR A 177 15.37 -4.42 18.25
C THR A 177 16.33 -5.01 17.21
N GLU A 178 16.15 -6.29 16.92
CA GLU A 178 16.86 -7.08 15.93
C GLU A 178 15.88 -7.77 14.98
N ARG A 179 16.43 -8.40 13.95
CA ARG A 179 15.72 -9.35 13.10
C ARG A 179 15.57 -10.67 13.85
N VAL A 180 14.38 -11.26 13.78
CA VAL A 180 14.13 -12.60 14.31
C VAL A 180 14.94 -13.63 13.53
N TRP A 181 15.82 -14.34 14.22
CA TRP A 181 16.63 -15.41 13.63
C TRP A 181 16.78 -16.57 14.61
N MET A 182 16.42 -17.78 14.17
CA MET A 182 16.44 -18.99 15.00
C MET A 182 17.58 -19.95 14.65
N GLU A 183 18.30 -19.71 13.55
CA GLU A 183 19.46 -20.51 13.18
C GLU A 183 20.74 -20.00 13.87
N ARG A 184 21.88 -20.57 13.47
CA ARG A 184 23.19 -20.12 13.96
C ARG A 184 23.41 -18.66 13.58
N ILE A 185 23.88 -17.87 14.53
CA ILE A 185 24.36 -16.50 14.33
C ILE A 185 25.87 -16.56 14.34
N GLU A 186 26.50 -16.06 13.28
CA GLU A 186 27.95 -15.98 13.14
C GLU A 186 28.47 -14.61 13.62
N PRO A 187 29.78 -14.48 13.97
CA PRO A 187 30.31 -13.23 14.53
C PRO A 187 30.23 -12.00 13.62
N TYR A 188 30.00 -12.20 12.31
CA TYR A 188 29.86 -11.13 11.32
C TYR A 188 28.40 -10.76 11.04
N ASP A 189 27.44 -11.51 11.59
CA ASP A 189 26.02 -11.20 11.42
C ASP A 189 25.65 -9.97 12.25
N VAL A 190 24.78 -9.13 11.67
CA VAL A 190 24.44 -7.82 12.25
C VAL A 190 22.96 -7.79 12.61
N LYS A 191 22.66 -7.49 13.87
CA LYS A 191 21.29 -7.24 14.37
C LYS A 191 20.36 -8.44 14.11
N LEU A 192 20.84 -9.65 14.43
CA LEU A 192 20.05 -10.88 14.47
C LEU A 192 19.85 -11.32 15.94
N SER A 193 18.66 -11.76 16.28
CA SER A 193 18.34 -12.31 17.62
C SER A 193 17.12 -13.24 17.55
N PRO A 194 17.06 -14.31 18.36
CA PRO A 194 15.84 -15.11 18.53
C PRO A 194 14.63 -14.29 19.04
N ASP A 195 14.87 -13.18 19.75
CA ASP A 195 13.85 -12.37 20.41
C ASP A 195 13.48 -11.08 19.64
N GLY A 196 13.94 -10.94 18.40
CA GLY A 196 13.74 -9.75 17.57
C GLY A 196 12.26 -9.38 17.30
N ARG A 197 12.06 -8.17 16.79
CA ARG A 197 10.73 -7.61 16.42
C ARG A 197 10.59 -7.26 14.95
N VAL A 198 11.68 -7.28 14.19
CA VAL A 198 11.65 -7.26 12.73
C VAL A 198 11.62 -8.71 12.22
N MET A 199 10.66 -9.06 11.38
CA MET A 199 10.61 -10.35 10.71
C MET A 199 11.09 -10.17 9.27
N GLU A 200 12.20 -10.81 8.92
CA GLU A 200 12.69 -10.80 7.54
C GLU A 200 12.96 -12.20 7.02
N VAL A 201 12.54 -12.41 5.78
CA VAL A 201 12.85 -13.57 4.95
C VAL A 201 12.55 -13.16 3.51
N LEU A 202 13.35 -13.59 2.54
CA LEU A 202 13.12 -13.28 1.12
C LEU A 202 11.89 -14.04 0.59
N SER A 203 10.71 -13.58 1.00
CA SER A 203 9.39 -14.07 0.62
C SER A 203 8.31 -13.10 1.08
N GLU A 204 7.69 -12.43 0.12
CA GLU A 204 6.54 -11.55 0.32
C GLU A 204 5.35 -12.34 0.88
N HIS A 205 5.16 -13.58 0.42
CA HIS A 205 4.13 -14.49 0.92
C HIS A 205 4.26 -14.74 2.43
N LEU A 206 5.48 -15.03 2.92
CA LEU A 206 5.70 -15.23 4.35
C LEU A 206 5.52 -13.93 5.13
N CYS A 207 6.09 -12.83 4.65
CA CYS A 207 5.99 -11.52 5.32
C CYS A 207 4.53 -11.08 5.47
N GLN A 208 3.75 -11.12 4.39
CA GLN A 208 2.33 -10.79 4.44
C GLN A 208 1.54 -11.81 5.26
N GLY A 209 1.77 -13.11 5.07
CA GLY A 209 1.04 -14.15 5.80
C GLY A 209 1.26 -14.07 7.32
N TRP A 210 2.49 -13.79 7.76
CA TRP A 210 2.80 -13.52 9.15
C TRP A 210 2.09 -12.28 9.66
N LEU A 211 2.10 -11.18 8.88
CA LEU A 211 1.42 -9.96 9.28
C LEU A 211 -0.10 -10.16 9.39
N GLU A 212 -0.75 -10.77 8.40
CA GLU A 212 -2.19 -11.05 8.45
C GLU A 212 -2.56 -11.86 9.69
N GLY A 213 -1.83 -12.95 9.98
CA GLY A 213 -2.04 -13.73 11.20
C GLY A 213 -1.82 -12.93 12.48
N TYR A 214 -0.82 -12.05 12.49
CA TYR A 214 -0.50 -11.16 13.61
C TYR A 214 -1.63 -10.15 13.89
N LEU A 215 -2.18 -9.55 12.84
CA LEU A 215 -3.29 -8.59 12.92
C LEU A 215 -4.59 -9.28 13.32
N LEU A 216 -4.91 -10.41 12.70
CA LEU A 216 -6.14 -11.17 12.96
C LEU A 216 -6.23 -11.71 14.39
N THR A 217 -5.08 -11.84 15.05
CA THR A 217 -4.96 -12.22 16.47
C THR A 217 -4.80 -11.02 17.42
N GLY A 218 -5.09 -9.80 16.96
CA GLY A 218 -5.27 -8.61 17.81
C GLY A 218 -4.05 -7.72 17.99
N ARG A 219 -3.00 -7.86 17.17
CA ARG A 219 -1.79 -7.02 17.27
C ARG A 219 -1.68 -6.08 16.06
N HIS A 220 -0.57 -5.35 15.97
CA HIS A 220 -0.32 -4.32 14.95
C HIS A 220 0.95 -4.59 14.18
N GLY A 221 1.03 -4.11 12.95
CA GLY A 221 2.29 -4.19 12.24
C GLY A 221 2.30 -3.39 10.96
N PHE A 222 3.43 -3.52 10.30
CA PHE A 222 3.78 -2.74 9.14
C PHE A 222 4.60 -3.61 8.19
N PHE A 223 4.35 -3.51 6.89
CA PHE A 223 5.05 -4.31 5.86
C PHE A 223 5.63 -3.39 4.80
N SER A 224 6.95 -3.38 4.66
CA SER A 224 7.63 -2.68 3.57
C SER A 224 8.04 -3.66 2.48
N CYS A 225 7.86 -3.28 1.22
CA CYS A 225 8.28 -4.06 0.07
C CYS A 225 8.69 -3.12 -1.08
N TYR A 226 9.60 -3.57 -1.94
CA TYR A 226 9.81 -2.97 -3.25
C TYR A 226 8.51 -2.97 -4.04
N GLU A 227 8.20 -1.84 -4.68
CA GLU A 227 6.91 -1.63 -5.34
C GLU A 227 6.56 -2.73 -6.36
N ALA A 228 7.48 -3.06 -7.27
CA ALA A 228 7.22 -4.06 -8.31
C ALA A 228 6.98 -5.49 -7.77
N PHE A 229 7.54 -5.82 -6.60
CA PHE A 229 7.48 -7.17 -6.05
C PHE A 229 6.25 -7.41 -5.18
N ILE A 230 5.53 -6.35 -4.79
CA ILE A 230 4.29 -6.53 -4.04
C ILE A 230 3.24 -7.32 -4.84
N HIS A 231 3.36 -7.35 -6.17
CA HIS A 231 2.53 -8.19 -7.04
C HIS A 231 2.56 -9.68 -6.72
N ILE A 232 3.65 -10.15 -6.09
CA ILE A 232 3.79 -11.54 -5.63
C ILE A 232 2.65 -11.92 -4.66
N VAL A 233 2.11 -10.95 -3.91
CA VAL A 233 1.05 -11.15 -2.90
C VAL A 233 -0.31 -10.60 -3.30
N ASP A 234 -0.54 -10.26 -4.57
CA ASP A 234 -1.82 -9.78 -5.11
C ASP A 234 -3.01 -10.62 -4.67
N SER A 235 -2.86 -11.94 -4.75
CA SER A 235 -3.91 -12.88 -4.38
C SER A 235 -4.16 -12.91 -2.87
N MET A 236 -3.13 -12.76 -2.03
CA MET A 236 -3.27 -12.70 -0.58
C MET A 236 -3.99 -11.40 -0.17
N PHE A 237 -3.59 -10.27 -0.75
CA PHE A 237 -4.30 -9.00 -0.59
C PHE A 237 -5.79 -9.14 -0.94
N ASN A 238 -6.12 -9.80 -2.07
CA ASN A 238 -7.50 -10.04 -2.47
C ASN A 238 -8.29 -10.85 -1.43
N GLN A 239 -7.67 -11.85 -0.79
CA GLN A 239 -8.33 -12.65 0.24
C GLN A 239 -8.52 -11.86 1.54
N HIS A 240 -7.51 -11.09 1.97
CA HIS A 240 -7.62 -10.25 3.15
C HIS A 240 -8.70 -9.16 2.99
N ALA A 241 -8.76 -8.52 1.82
CA ALA A 241 -9.81 -7.54 1.52
C ALA A 241 -11.22 -8.15 1.56
N LYS A 242 -11.39 -9.38 1.04
CA LYS A 242 -12.66 -10.11 1.11
C LYS A 242 -13.01 -10.49 2.55
N TRP A 243 -12.02 -10.90 3.34
CA TRP A 243 -12.19 -11.20 4.76
C TRP A 243 -12.70 -9.96 5.51
N LEU A 244 -12.04 -8.81 5.37
CA LEU A 244 -12.45 -7.56 6.01
C LEU A 244 -13.86 -7.12 5.59
N LYS A 245 -14.19 -7.21 4.29
CA LYS A 245 -15.53 -6.90 3.78
C LYS A 245 -16.60 -7.70 4.52
N VAL A 246 -16.41 -9.01 4.63
CA VAL A 246 -17.40 -9.90 5.27
C VAL A 246 -17.39 -9.73 6.78
N ALA A 247 -16.21 -9.59 7.39
CA ALA A 247 -16.04 -9.40 8.82
C ALA A 247 -16.83 -8.19 9.35
N ARG A 248 -16.85 -7.08 8.61
CA ARG A 248 -17.59 -5.86 8.98
C ARG A 248 -19.11 -6.00 8.94
N GLU A 249 -19.63 -7.00 8.23
CA GLU A 249 -21.06 -7.34 8.20
C GLU A 249 -21.45 -8.29 9.35
N ILE A 250 -20.49 -8.73 10.17
CA ILE A 250 -20.68 -9.70 11.26
C ILE A 250 -20.57 -8.98 12.62
N PRO A 251 -21.68 -8.64 13.30
CA PRO A 251 -21.67 -7.74 14.45
C PRO A 251 -20.87 -8.21 15.67
N TRP A 252 -20.69 -9.53 15.83
CA TRP A 252 -19.96 -10.12 16.95
C TRP A 252 -18.44 -10.17 16.72
N ARG A 253 -17.99 -10.03 15.46
CA ARG A 253 -16.56 -9.99 15.14
C ARG A 253 -16.04 -8.58 15.41
N LYS A 254 -15.05 -8.47 16.29
CA LYS A 254 -14.49 -7.18 16.69
C LYS A 254 -13.45 -6.68 15.66
N PRO A 255 -13.34 -5.35 15.44
CA PRO A 255 -12.38 -4.79 14.50
C PRO A 255 -10.93 -5.17 14.80
N VAL A 256 -10.17 -5.45 13.75
CA VAL A 256 -8.73 -5.72 13.82
C VAL A 256 -7.93 -4.52 13.35
N SER A 257 -6.66 -4.44 13.75
CA SER A 257 -5.76 -3.40 13.25
C SER A 257 -5.60 -3.51 11.73
N SER A 258 -5.44 -2.37 11.08
CA SER A 258 -5.29 -2.32 9.63
C SER A 258 -4.01 -3.01 9.14
N LEU A 259 -4.08 -3.55 7.92
CA LEU A 259 -2.93 -4.00 7.16
C LEU A 259 -2.27 -2.78 6.50
N ASN A 260 -1.01 -2.51 6.84
CA ASN A 260 -0.30 -1.31 6.36
C ASN A 260 0.88 -1.72 5.48
N TYR A 261 0.86 -1.26 4.22
CA TYR A 261 1.94 -1.40 3.26
C TYR A 261 2.71 -0.09 3.11
N LEU A 262 4.03 -0.18 3.05
CA LEU A 262 4.90 0.80 2.41
C LEU A 262 5.45 0.19 1.12
N LEU A 263 5.04 0.76 -0.01
CA LEU A 263 5.65 0.52 -1.30
C LEU A 263 6.72 1.60 -1.49
N THR A 264 7.96 1.17 -1.47
CA THR A 264 9.11 2.05 -1.67
C THR A 264 10.09 1.39 -2.62
N SER A 265 11.25 2.00 -2.87
CA SER A 265 12.10 1.62 -4.01
C SER A 265 11.22 1.52 -5.26
N HIS A 266 10.45 2.58 -5.50
CA HIS A 266 9.35 2.56 -6.46
C HIS A 266 9.85 2.74 -7.89
N VAL A 267 8.95 2.61 -8.86
CA VAL A 267 9.22 2.60 -10.31
C VAL A 267 10.20 3.68 -10.80
N TRP A 268 10.14 4.89 -10.25
CA TRP A 268 10.99 6.03 -10.67
C TRP A 268 12.44 5.99 -10.15
N GLN A 269 12.78 5.10 -9.21
CA GLN A 269 14.05 5.12 -8.45
C GLN A 269 14.61 3.70 -8.23
N GLN A 270 14.79 2.97 -9.34
CA GLN A 270 15.33 1.60 -9.38
C GLN A 270 16.72 1.54 -10.04
N ASP A 271 17.60 2.44 -9.58
CA ASP A 271 18.88 2.81 -10.18
C ASP A 271 19.82 1.62 -10.46
N HIS A 272 19.77 0.57 -9.64
CA HIS A 272 20.68 -0.59 -9.73
C HIS A 272 20.04 -1.83 -10.39
N ASN A 273 18.73 -1.79 -10.66
CA ASN A 273 17.94 -2.98 -10.98
C ASN A 273 17.28 -2.90 -12.37
N GLY A 274 16.78 -1.73 -12.77
CA GLY A 274 16.16 -1.52 -14.07
C GLY A 274 14.76 -2.13 -14.22
N PHE A 275 14.41 -2.51 -15.45
CA PHE A 275 13.02 -2.71 -15.90
C PHE A 275 12.21 -3.76 -15.13
N SER A 276 12.83 -4.86 -14.67
CA SER A 276 12.11 -5.89 -13.91
C SER A 276 11.60 -5.43 -12.53
N HIS A 277 12.05 -4.26 -12.06
CA HIS A 277 11.64 -3.67 -10.79
C HIS A 277 10.72 -2.45 -10.99
N GLN A 278 10.15 -2.30 -12.18
CA GLN A 278 9.36 -1.14 -12.58
C GLN A 278 7.92 -1.57 -12.87
N ASP A 279 7.09 -1.69 -11.83
CA ASP A 279 5.65 -1.92 -11.97
C ASP A 279 4.88 -1.30 -10.79
N PRO A 280 4.23 -0.13 -10.99
CA PRO A 280 3.40 0.52 -9.98
C PRO A 280 1.94 0.02 -9.97
N GLY A 281 1.62 -1.06 -10.68
CA GLY A 281 0.27 -1.55 -10.96
C GLY A 281 -0.51 -2.08 -9.76
N PHE A 282 0.14 -2.26 -8.61
CA PHE A 282 -0.56 -2.69 -7.40
C PHE A 282 -1.64 -1.69 -7.00
N VAL A 283 -1.41 -0.40 -7.25
CA VAL A 283 -2.38 0.67 -6.97
C VAL A 283 -3.69 0.45 -7.76
N ASP A 284 -3.58 0.05 -9.02
CA ASP A 284 -4.73 -0.29 -9.88
C ASP A 284 -5.52 -1.48 -9.34
N LEU A 285 -4.82 -2.51 -8.86
CA LEU A 285 -5.43 -3.70 -8.26
C LEU A 285 -6.17 -3.38 -6.96
N VAL A 286 -5.56 -2.61 -6.07
CA VAL A 286 -6.15 -2.32 -4.75
C VAL A 286 -7.34 -1.38 -4.87
N ALA A 287 -7.30 -0.44 -5.82
CA ALA A 287 -8.40 0.48 -6.10
C ALA A 287 -9.67 -0.22 -6.62
N ASN A 288 -9.61 -1.49 -7.05
CA ASN A 288 -10.78 -2.28 -7.45
C ASN A 288 -11.62 -2.80 -6.27
N LYS A 289 -11.15 -2.63 -5.02
CA LYS A 289 -11.83 -3.16 -3.83
C LYS A 289 -12.90 -2.21 -3.32
N LYS A 290 -13.71 -2.70 -2.38
CA LYS A 290 -14.78 -1.90 -1.77
C LYS A 290 -14.18 -0.62 -1.16
N ALA A 291 -14.84 0.49 -1.46
CA ALA A 291 -14.39 1.84 -1.15
C ALA A 291 -14.12 2.08 0.35
N ASP A 292 -14.74 1.33 1.23
CA ASP A 292 -14.54 1.46 2.67
C ASP A 292 -13.41 0.59 3.23
N ILE A 293 -12.76 -0.24 2.41
CA ILE A 293 -11.71 -1.19 2.83
C ILE A 293 -10.30 -0.67 2.52
N VAL A 294 -10.07 -0.06 1.35
CA VAL A 294 -8.72 0.29 0.89
C VAL A 294 -8.49 1.79 0.94
N ARG A 295 -7.28 2.22 1.32
CA ARG A 295 -6.79 3.59 1.22
C ARG A 295 -5.45 3.63 0.48
N ILE A 296 -5.23 4.66 -0.32
CA ILE A 296 -4.04 4.82 -1.17
C ILE A 296 -3.49 6.21 -0.92
N TYR A 297 -2.26 6.26 -0.43
CA TYR A 297 -1.58 7.49 -0.03
C TYR A 297 -0.27 7.66 -0.79
N LEU A 298 -0.08 8.83 -1.40
CA LEU A 298 1.11 9.21 -2.16
C LEU A 298 1.72 10.50 -1.59
N PRO A 299 2.43 10.43 -0.43
CA PRO A 299 3.05 11.60 0.16
C PRO A 299 4.12 12.22 -0.76
N PRO A 300 4.10 13.55 -0.98
CA PRO A 300 5.13 14.22 -1.79
C PRO A 300 6.43 14.48 -1.01
N ASP A 301 6.42 14.35 0.32
CA ASP A 301 7.57 14.60 1.19
C ASP A 301 7.50 13.83 2.53
N ALA A 302 8.52 14.00 3.37
CA ALA A 302 8.65 13.29 4.63
C ALA A 302 7.63 13.72 5.68
N ASN A 303 7.29 15.01 5.77
CA ASN A 303 6.32 15.49 6.75
C ASN A 303 4.92 14.92 6.47
N THR A 304 4.56 14.81 5.19
CA THR A 304 3.33 14.15 4.75
C THR A 304 3.38 12.64 5.06
N LEU A 305 4.49 11.96 4.76
CA LEU A 305 4.66 10.53 5.06
C LEU A 305 4.55 10.23 6.57
N LEU A 306 5.12 11.06 7.43
CA LEU A 306 5.06 10.90 8.89
C LEU A 306 3.62 11.00 9.42
N TRP A 307 2.85 12.00 8.96
CA TRP A 307 1.44 12.12 9.32
C TRP A 307 0.64 10.89 8.85
N ILE A 308 0.84 10.45 7.61
CA ILE A 308 0.14 9.28 7.05
C ILE A 308 0.46 8.02 7.84
N THR A 309 1.73 7.85 8.24
CA THR A 309 2.15 6.71 9.05
C THR A 309 1.47 6.71 10.42
N ASP A 310 1.44 7.84 11.12
CA ASP A 310 0.72 7.99 12.40
C ASP A 310 -0.78 7.69 12.23
N HIS A 311 -1.40 8.26 11.19
CA HIS A 311 -2.81 8.03 10.88
C HIS A 311 -3.09 6.54 10.63
N CYS A 312 -2.34 5.90 9.74
CA CYS A 312 -2.57 4.51 9.33
C CYS A 312 -2.45 3.53 10.50
N LEU A 313 -1.45 3.71 11.38
CA LEU A 313 -1.24 2.88 12.56
C LEU A 313 -2.38 2.96 13.59
N ARG A 314 -3.22 3.99 13.52
CA ARG A 314 -4.41 4.15 14.39
C ARG A 314 -5.69 3.57 13.77
N THR A 315 -5.70 3.27 12.48
CA THR A 315 -6.89 2.74 11.80
C THR A 315 -7.15 1.26 12.14
N TYR A 316 -8.37 0.81 11.84
CA TYR A 316 -8.82 -0.57 11.99
C TYR A 316 -9.69 -0.98 10.79
N ASP A 317 -9.73 -2.28 10.52
CA ASP A 317 -10.46 -2.91 9.41
C ASP A 317 -10.23 -2.25 8.03
N ARG A 318 -9.00 -1.75 7.79
CA ARG A 318 -8.57 -1.20 6.50
C ARG A 318 -7.34 -1.91 5.98
N ILE A 319 -7.09 -1.69 4.69
CA ILE A 319 -5.81 -1.91 4.05
C ILE A 319 -5.30 -0.54 3.58
N ASN A 320 -4.19 -0.09 4.15
CA ASN A 320 -3.56 1.17 3.79
C ASN A 320 -2.34 0.90 2.91
N VAL A 321 -2.31 1.48 1.71
CA VAL A 321 -1.19 1.42 0.78
C VAL A 321 -0.54 2.79 0.74
N ILE A 322 0.70 2.87 1.20
CA ILE A 322 1.51 4.09 1.20
C ILE A 322 2.61 3.93 0.16
N VAL A 323 2.69 4.82 -0.82
CA VAL A 323 3.75 4.83 -1.85
C VAL A 323 4.69 5.98 -1.59
N ALA A 324 5.95 5.71 -1.27
CA ALA A 324 6.90 6.78 -0.94
C ALA A 324 8.33 6.43 -1.36
N GLY A 325 9.04 7.40 -1.93
CA GLY A 325 10.45 7.26 -2.28
C GLY A 325 11.36 7.28 -1.08
N LYS A 326 12.50 6.60 -1.25
CA LYS A 326 13.54 6.48 -0.23
C LYS A 326 14.77 7.34 -0.51
N GLN A 327 14.90 7.84 -1.74
CA GLN A 327 16.04 8.66 -2.13
C GLN A 327 15.93 10.08 -1.54
N PRO A 328 17.05 10.82 -1.46
CA PRO A 328 17.01 12.23 -1.09
C PRO A 328 16.12 13.03 -2.06
N ALA A 329 15.09 13.69 -1.53
CA ALA A 329 14.16 14.50 -2.31
C ALA A 329 13.85 15.84 -1.62
N PRO A 330 13.46 16.89 -2.38
CA PRO A 330 13.02 18.16 -1.79
C PRO A 330 11.82 18.00 -0.85
N GLN A 331 11.79 18.80 0.20
CA GLN A 331 10.72 18.83 1.18
C GLN A 331 9.85 20.08 0.95
N TRP A 332 8.53 19.92 0.93
CA TRP A 332 7.61 20.95 0.44
C TRP A 332 6.86 21.64 1.57
N LEU A 333 6.33 20.87 2.51
CA LEU A 333 5.38 21.34 3.51
C LEU A 333 6.03 21.40 4.90
N SER A 334 5.72 22.46 5.65
CA SER A 334 5.95 22.46 7.10
C SER A 334 5.11 21.35 7.76
N VAL A 335 5.45 20.98 9.00
CA VAL A 335 4.71 19.96 9.74
C VAL A 335 3.23 20.30 9.91
N GLU A 336 2.88 21.58 10.10
CA GLU A 336 1.50 22.04 10.21
C GLU A 336 0.78 22.05 8.85
N ALA A 337 1.48 22.44 7.79
CA ALA A 337 0.93 22.44 6.44
C ALA A 337 0.68 21.00 5.95
N ALA A 338 1.62 20.08 6.22
CA ALA A 338 1.47 18.66 5.92
C ALA A 338 0.25 18.06 6.62
N ALA A 339 0.05 18.37 7.91
CA ALA A 339 -1.11 17.89 8.67
C ALA A 339 -2.44 18.33 8.02
N ARG A 340 -2.59 19.63 7.73
CA ARG A 340 -3.80 20.17 7.07
C ARG A 340 -4.01 19.57 5.68
N HIS A 341 -2.94 19.43 4.91
CA HIS A 341 -2.98 18.90 3.55
C HIS A 341 -3.38 17.42 3.54
N CYS A 342 -2.85 16.61 4.47
CA CYS A 342 -3.24 15.21 4.60
C CYS A 342 -4.68 15.03 5.08
N GLU A 343 -5.16 15.89 5.99
CA GLU A 343 -6.56 15.88 6.45
C GLU A 343 -7.54 16.19 5.31
N ALA A 344 -7.16 17.10 4.41
CA ALA A 344 -7.93 17.40 3.20
C ALA A 344 -7.78 16.31 2.12
N GLY A 345 -6.63 15.63 2.09
CA GLY A 345 -6.27 14.58 1.13
C GLY A 345 -5.87 15.10 -0.25
N ALA A 346 -6.31 16.28 -0.65
CA ALA A 346 -5.84 17.02 -1.82
C ALA A 346 -6.01 18.53 -1.58
N GLY A 347 -5.20 19.35 -2.25
CA GLY A 347 -5.23 20.81 -2.03
C GLY A 347 -4.43 21.61 -3.04
N ILE A 348 -4.78 22.89 -3.15
CA ILE A 348 -4.02 23.88 -3.91
C ILE A 348 -2.77 24.25 -3.12
N TRP A 349 -1.62 24.31 -3.79
CA TRP A 349 -0.40 24.85 -3.23
C TRP A 349 -0.27 26.32 -3.60
N ASP A 350 -0.71 27.19 -2.69
CA ASP A 350 -0.73 28.64 -2.90
C ASP A 350 0.67 29.20 -3.21
N PHE A 351 1.71 28.67 -2.55
CA PHE A 351 3.11 29.05 -2.79
C PHE A 351 3.62 28.66 -4.18
N ALA A 352 2.84 27.90 -4.95
CA ALA A 352 3.16 27.43 -6.28
C ALA A 352 2.09 27.83 -7.31
N SER A 353 1.09 28.63 -6.91
CA SER A 353 -0.06 29.01 -7.71
C SER A 353 -0.12 30.52 -7.93
N ASP A 354 -0.60 30.92 -9.09
CA ASP A 354 -0.97 32.30 -9.37
C ASP A 354 -2.34 32.63 -8.76
N ALA A 355 -2.56 33.91 -8.44
CA ALA A 355 -3.82 34.36 -7.86
C ALA A 355 -4.97 34.37 -8.89
N GLY A 356 -6.17 34.01 -8.44
CA GLY A 356 -7.40 34.04 -9.23
C GLY A 356 -7.66 32.76 -10.04
N GLU A 357 -8.39 32.92 -11.14
CA GLU A 357 -8.69 31.81 -12.05
C GLU A 357 -7.46 31.44 -12.90
N PRO A 358 -7.08 30.15 -12.96
CA PRO A 358 -5.94 29.70 -13.74
C PRO A 358 -6.31 29.49 -15.21
N ASP A 359 -5.30 29.59 -16.07
CA ASP A 359 -5.39 29.14 -17.46
C ASP A 359 -5.14 27.63 -17.56
N VAL A 360 -4.36 27.07 -16.61
CA VAL A 360 -4.04 25.64 -16.51
C VAL A 360 -3.88 25.19 -15.06
N VAL A 361 -4.34 23.99 -14.76
CA VAL A 361 -4.05 23.30 -13.50
C VAL A 361 -2.91 22.30 -13.72
N MET A 362 -1.84 22.45 -12.96
CA MET A 362 -0.73 21.51 -12.86
C MET A 362 -0.94 20.64 -11.63
N ALA A 363 -1.46 19.42 -11.82
CA ALA A 363 -1.80 18.51 -10.74
C ALA A 363 -0.74 17.41 -10.56
N CYS A 364 -0.52 16.94 -9.33
CA CYS A 364 0.45 15.89 -9.06
C CYS A 364 0.05 14.97 -7.91
N ALA A 365 0.45 13.69 -7.99
CA ALA A 365 0.33 12.71 -6.91
C ALA A 365 1.54 11.75 -6.91
N GLY A 366 2.27 11.71 -5.79
CA GLY A 366 3.58 11.06 -5.67
C GLY A 366 4.72 12.06 -5.56
N ASP A 367 5.82 11.65 -4.94
CA ASP A 367 7.01 12.48 -4.71
C ASP A 367 7.73 12.89 -5.99
N VAL A 368 8.09 11.93 -6.86
CA VAL A 368 8.71 12.24 -8.16
C VAL A 368 7.78 13.03 -9.09
N PRO A 369 6.49 12.65 -9.28
CA PRO A 369 5.54 13.47 -10.03
C PRO A 369 5.39 14.90 -9.49
N THR A 370 5.47 15.08 -8.17
CA THR A 370 5.41 16.41 -7.55
C THR A 370 6.65 17.23 -7.91
N LEU A 371 7.86 16.65 -7.82
CA LEU A 371 9.10 17.32 -8.21
C LEU A 371 9.03 17.85 -9.65
N GLU A 372 8.67 16.99 -10.59
CA GLU A 372 8.63 17.35 -12.01
C GLU A 372 7.52 18.35 -12.32
N THR A 373 6.38 18.29 -11.63
CA THR A 373 5.31 19.28 -11.75
C THR A 373 5.74 20.66 -11.27
N MET A 374 6.44 20.71 -10.12
CA MET A 374 6.98 21.96 -9.59
C MET A 374 8.01 22.55 -10.55
N ALA A 375 8.93 21.74 -11.06
CA ALA A 375 9.91 22.20 -12.04
C ALA A 375 9.26 22.67 -13.36
N ALA A 376 8.24 21.97 -13.86
CA ALA A 376 7.47 22.38 -15.04
C ALA A 376 6.77 23.73 -14.83
N ALA A 377 6.13 23.93 -13.68
CA ALA A 377 5.48 25.20 -13.34
C ALA A 377 6.48 26.36 -13.32
N GLN A 378 7.70 26.15 -12.80
CA GLN A 378 8.76 27.16 -12.82
C GLN A 378 9.25 27.47 -14.25
N LEU A 379 9.43 26.43 -15.08
CA LEU A 379 9.81 26.60 -16.49
C LEU A 379 8.77 27.39 -17.27
N LEU A 380 7.49 27.06 -17.11
CA LEU A 380 6.37 27.76 -17.74
C LEU A 380 6.33 29.22 -17.34
N ARG A 381 6.50 29.55 -16.04
CA ARG A 381 6.54 30.94 -15.58
C ARG A 381 7.66 31.76 -16.20
N ARG A 382 8.83 31.13 -16.42
CA ARG A 382 9.98 31.80 -17.05
C ARG A 382 9.75 32.05 -18.55
N HIS A 383 9.16 31.10 -19.26
CA HIS A 383 9.08 31.14 -20.72
C HIS A 383 7.73 31.63 -21.26
N VAL A 384 6.69 31.59 -20.44
CA VAL A 384 5.31 31.99 -20.76
C VAL A 384 4.75 32.79 -19.57
N PRO A 385 5.27 34.01 -19.31
CA PRO A 385 5.00 34.75 -18.08
C PRO A 385 3.52 35.10 -17.89
N ASP A 386 2.75 35.29 -18.96
CA ASP A 386 1.34 35.64 -18.87
C ASP A 386 0.43 34.45 -18.48
N LEU A 387 0.96 33.22 -18.48
CA LEU A 387 0.19 32.03 -18.11
C LEU A 387 -0.07 32.01 -16.59
N LYS A 388 -1.35 31.90 -16.20
CA LYS A 388 -1.76 31.68 -14.81
C LYS A 388 -1.83 30.20 -14.50
N ILE A 389 -1.01 29.76 -13.55
CA ILE A 389 -0.89 28.35 -13.20
C ILE A 389 -1.46 28.13 -11.80
N ARG A 390 -2.33 27.13 -11.64
CA ARG A 390 -2.70 26.59 -10.33
C ARG A 390 -2.01 25.25 -10.12
N VAL A 391 -1.32 25.06 -9.01
CA VAL A 391 -0.72 23.78 -8.65
C VAL A 391 -1.60 23.06 -7.63
N VAL A 392 -1.98 21.82 -7.92
CA VAL A 392 -2.77 20.96 -7.04
C VAL A 392 -1.96 19.72 -6.69
N ASN A 393 -1.83 19.41 -5.40
CA ASN A 393 -1.22 18.16 -4.95
C ASN A 393 -2.28 17.24 -4.35
N VAL A 394 -2.18 15.94 -4.65
CA VAL A 394 -3.09 14.90 -4.17
C VAL A 394 -2.27 13.88 -3.39
N VAL A 395 -2.62 13.72 -2.11
CA VAL A 395 -2.01 12.76 -1.18
C VAL A 395 -2.87 11.52 -1.04
N ASP A 396 -4.17 11.69 -0.76
CA ASP A 396 -5.13 10.59 -0.73
C ASP A 396 -5.80 10.46 -2.10
N LEU A 397 -5.39 9.44 -2.85
CA LEU A 397 -5.84 9.24 -4.22
C LEU A 397 -7.36 9.02 -4.31
N MET A 398 -7.96 8.50 -3.25
CA MET A 398 -9.38 8.16 -3.24
C MET A 398 -10.30 9.37 -3.07
N THR A 399 -9.73 10.55 -2.79
CA THR A 399 -10.45 11.85 -2.83
C THR A 399 -10.93 12.22 -4.23
N LEU A 400 -10.29 11.68 -5.27
CA LEU A 400 -10.63 11.95 -6.67
C LEU A 400 -12.00 11.37 -7.07
N GLN A 401 -12.43 10.27 -6.44
CA GLN A 401 -13.77 9.70 -6.66
C GLN A 401 -14.85 10.59 -6.04
N THR A 402 -16.08 10.52 -6.57
CA THR A 402 -17.19 11.27 -5.97
C THR A 402 -17.49 10.75 -4.56
N LYS A 403 -18.06 11.63 -3.73
CA LYS A 403 -18.43 11.32 -2.34
C LYS A 403 -19.43 10.16 -2.23
N GLU A 404 -20.25 9.96 -3.26
CA GLU A 404 -21.23 8.87 -3.35
C GLU A 404 -20.55 7.52 -3.65
N ALA A 405 -19.46 7.54 -4.41
CA ALA A 405 -18.71 6.34 -4.78
C ALA A 405 -17.71 5.92 -3.70
N HIS A 406 -17.12 6.89 -2.97
CA HIS A 406 -16.08 6.62 -1.98
C HIS A 406 -16.23 7.48 -0.71
N PRO A 407 -16.04 6.91 0.51
CA PRO A 407 -16.17 7.66 1.77
C PRO A 407 -15.22 8.86 1.93
N HIS A 408 -14.06 8.82 1.28
CA HIS A 408 -13.10 9.94 1.23
C HIS A 408 -13.30 10.84 0.00
N GLY A 409 -14.22 10.48 -0.90
CA GLY A 409 -14.45 11.20 -2.14
C GLY A 409 -14.87 12.64 -1.90
N LEU A 410 -14.28 13.57 -2.64
CA LEU A 410 -14.66 14.98 -2.59
C LEU A 410 -16.07 15.16 -3.17
N SER A 411 -16.82 16.13 -2.63
CA SER A 411 -18.03 16.61 -3.30
C SER A 411 -17.66 17.19 -4.67
N SER A 412 -18.63 17.29 -5.58
CA SER A 412 -18.39 17.87 -6.90
C SER A 412 -17.86 19.30 -6.79
N GLU A 413 -18.45 20.11 -5.91
CA GLU A 413 -18.05 21.51 -5.71
C GLU A 413 -16.61 21.62 -5.18
N ALA A 414 -16.22 20.76 -4.24
CA ALA A 414 -14.86 20.74 -3.71
C ALA A 414 -13.84 20.27 -4.76
N PHE A 415 -14.21 19.28 -5.59
CA PHE A 415 -13.35 18.84 -6.70
C PHE A 415 -13.20 19.95 -7.75
N ASP A 416 -14.30 20.58 -8.16
CA ASP A 416 -14.31 21.65 -9.16
C ASP A 416 -13.55 22.89 -8.67
N ALA A 417 -13.57 23.17 -7.37
CA ALA A 417 -12.75 24.24 -6.78
C ALA A 417 -11.24 23.98 -6.94
N LEU A 418 -10.81 22.71 -6.91
CA LEU A 418 -9.41 22.34 -7.12
C LEU A 418 -9.05 22.31 -8.61
N PHE A 419 -9.84 21.61 -9.41
CA PHE A 419 -9.50 21.23 -10.79
C PHE A 419 -10.21 22.08 -11.85
N THR A 420 -10.98 23.09 -11.45
CA THR A 420 -11.87 23.90 -12.32
C THR A 420 -12.96 23.05 -12.99
N THR A 421 -13.82 23.68 -13.78
CA THR A 421 -14.89 22.98 -14.54
C THR A 421 -14.58 22.88 -16.04
N ASP A 422 -13.65 23.68 -16.54
CA ASP A 422 -13.44 23.88 -17.97
C ASP A 422 -11.96 24.09 -18.39
N ARG A 423 -11.02 24.27 -17.46
CA ARG A 423 -9.61 24.53 -17.79
C ARG A 423 -8.82 23.24 -17.98
N PRO A 424 -7.80 23.23 -18.87
CA PRO A 424 -6.86 22.12 -18.97
C PRO A 424 -6.26 21.73 -17.62
N VAL A 425 -6.21 20.43 -17.34
CA VAL A 425 -5.50 19.86 -16.18
C VAL A 425 -4.41 18.94 -16.68
N ILE A 426 -3.14 19.29 -16.43
CA ILE A 426 -2.01 18.41 -16.66
C ILE A 426 -1.70 17.71 -15.35
N PHE A 427 -1.98 16.40 -15.29
CA PHE A 427 -1.85 15.61 -14.07
C PHE A 427 -0.64 14.67 -14.17
N ALA A 428 0.39 14.91 -13.36
CA ALA A 428 1.52 14.01 -13.19
C ALA A 428 1.20 12.98 -12.10
N TYR A 429 1.16 11.70 -12.47
CA TYR A 429 0.77 10.60 -11.59
C TYR A 429 1.89 9.57 -11.45
N HIS A 430 2.05 9.04 -10.24
CA HIS A 430 3.03 8.02 -9.92
C HIS A 430 2.87 6.72 -10.71
N GLY A 431 1.64 6.22 -10.84
CA GLY A 431 1.35 4.92 -11.46
C GLY A 431 0.86 5.04 -12.91
N TYR A 432 0.07 4.05 -13.34
CA TYR A 432 -0.52 4.05 -14.68
C TYR A 432 -1.57 5.16 -14.86
N PRO A 433 -1.46 6.02 -15.90
CA PRO A 433 -2.36 7.15 -16.11
C PRO A 433 -3.86 6.81 -16.14
N TYR A 434 -4.21 5.62 -16.62
CA TYR A 434 -5.59 5.15 -16.76
C TYR A 434 -6.36 5.14 -15.44
N LEU A 435 -5.67 4.95 -14.31
CA LEU A 435 -6.33 4.95 -13.01
C LEU A 435 -6.94 6.31 -12.69
N ILE A 436 -6.23 7.41 -12.97
CA ILE A 436 -6.74 8.76 -12.69
C ILE A 436 -8.01 9.03 -13.51
N HIS A 437 -8.02 8.67 -14.79
CA HIS A 437 -9.22 8.76 -15.63
C HIS A 437 -10.37 7.92 -15.06
N ARG A 438 -10.09 6.69 -14.62
CA ARG A 438 -11.10 5.83 -13.99
C ARG A 438 -11.67 6.46 -12.70
N LEU A 439 -10.84 7.07 -11.87
CA LEU A 439 -11.29 7.68 -10.61
C LEU A 439 -12.06 9.00 -10.83
N THR A 440 -11.80 9.69 -11.93
CA THR A 440 -12.37 11.01 -12.23
C THR A 440 -13.40 11.02 -13.35
N TYR A 441 -13.77 9.86 -13.91
CA TYR A 441 -14.66 9.76 -15.09
C TYR A 441 -16.00 10.51 -14.98
N ALA A 442 -16.51 10.69 -13.75
CA ALA A 442 -17.77 11.37 -13.47
C ALA A 442 -17.61 12.86 -13.10
N ARG A 443 -16.40 13.39 -13.12
CA ARG A 443 -16.09 14.79 -12.75
C ARG A 443 -16.34 15.73 -13.92
N ALA A 444 -16.80 16.95 -13.63
CA ALA A 444 -17.23 17.92 -14.65
C ALA A 444 -16.13 18.21 -15.68
N ASN A 445 -14.90 18.40 -15.21
CA ASN A 445 -13.76 18.77 -16.04
C ASN A 445 -12.94 17.56 -16.57
N HIS A 446 -13.45 16.33 -16.45
CA HIS A 446 -12.72 15.12 -16.83
C HIS A 446 -12.18 15.16 -18.27
N ALA A 447 -12.95 15.74 -19.22
CA ALA A 447 -12.56 15.83 -20.61
C ALA A 447 -11.28 16.67 -20.86
N ASN A 448 -10.95 17.59 -19.95
CA ASN A 448 -9.77 18.44 -20.02
C ASN A 448 -8.60 17.91 -19.18
N MET A 449 -8.77 16.76 -18.49
CA MET A 449 -7.69 16.12 -17.75
C MET A 449 -6.80 15.34 -18.71
N HIS A 450 -5.51 15.67 -18.73
CA HIS A 450 -4.46 14.93 -19.40
C HIS A 450 -3.48 14.39 -18.38
N VAL A 451 -3.37 13.08 -18.32
CA VAL A 451 -2.59 12.41 -17.28
C VAL A 451 -1.30 11.86 -17.89
N ARG A 452 -0.17 12.23 -17.28
CA ARG A 452 1.15 11.61 -17.49
C ARG A 452 1.46 10.73 -16.29
N GLY A 453 2.13 9.62 -16.52
CA GLY A 453 2.48 8.63 -15.51
C GLY A 453 3.28 7.51 -16.13
N TYR A 454 3.40 6.38 -15.44
CA TYR A 454 4.17 5.27 -15.96
C TYR A 454 3.51 4.62 -17.19
N ILE A 455 4.29 4.40 -18.25
CA ILE A 455 3.82 3.87 -19.55
C ILE A 455 4.60 2.62 -20.00
N GLU A 456 5.10 1.82 -19.04
CA GLU A 456 5.90 0.60 -19.33
C GLU A 456 7.22 0.89 -20.07
N GLU A 457 7.81 2.06 -19.85
CA GLU A 457 9.12 2.41 -20.41
C GLU A 457 10.14 2.61 -19.29
N GLY A 458 11.31 2.02 -19.45
CA GLY A 458 12.37 2.15 -18.46
C GLY A 458 13.48 1.10 -18.58
N THR A 459 14.58 1.38 -17.92
CA THR A 459 15.76 0.50 -17.87
C THR A 459 16.68 0.97 -16.74
N THR A 460 17.86 0.39 -16.63
CA THR A 460 18.94 0.97 -15.82
C THR A 460 19.45 2.24 -16.50
N THR A 461 19.02 3.40 -16.03
CA THR A 461 19.39 4.72 -16.54
C THR A 461 19.45 5.74 -15.41
N THR A 462 19.71 7.02 -15.73
CA THR A 462 19.75 8.09 -14.73
C THR A 462 18.33 8.41 -14.20
N PRO A 463 18.20 8.95 -12.96
CA PRO A 463 16.88 9.24 -12.38
C PRO A 463 15.99 10.13 -13.24
N PHE A 464 16.53 11.18 -13.88
CA PHE A 464 15.72 12.04 -14.75
C PHE A 464 15.37 11.35 -16.07
N ASP A 465 16.25 10.51 -16.61
CA ASP A 465 15.94 9.77 -17.84
C ASP A 465 14.77 8.79 -17.64
N MET A 466 14.61 8.22 -16.44
CA MET A 466 13.43 7.41 -16.11
C MET A 466 12.10 8.16 -16.27
N VAL A 467 12.04 9.43 -15.88
CA VAL A 467 10.83 10.25 -16.10
C VAL A 467 10.73 10.77 -17.53
N VAL A 468 11.85 10.96 -18.24
CA VAL A 468 11.87 11.32 -19.67
C VAL A 468 11.34 10.19 -20.55
N LEU A 469 11.75 8.95 -20.29
CA LEU A 469 11.26 7.76 -21.01
C LEU A 469 9.75 7.57 -20.90
N ASN A 470 9.16 8.08 -19.82
CA ASN A 470 7.71 8.02 -19.58
C ASN A 470 6.98 9.33 -19.92
N GLU A 471 7.68 10.31 -20.50
CA GLU A 471 7.14 11.65 -20.80
C GLU A 471 6.48 12.34 -19.58
N LEU A 472 6.96 12.01 -18.37
CA LEU A 472 6.54 12.57 -17.08
C LEU A 472 7.44 13.72 -16.64
N ASP A 473 8.61 13.89 -17.26
CA ASP A 473 9.55 14.94 -16.87
C ASP A 473 9.01 16.36 -17.11
N ARG A 474 9.63 17.31 -16.41
CA ARG A 474 9.27 18.73 -16.44
C ARG A 474 9.13 19.35 -17.84
N PHE A 475 9.91 18.90 -18.83
CA PHE A 475 9.83 19.47 -20.19
C PHE A 475 8.61 18.94 -20.92
N HIS A 476 8.35 17.63 -20.87
CA HIS A 476 7.11 17.07 -21.43
C HIS A 476 5.87 17.63 -20.74
N LEU A 477 5.86 17.75 -19.41
CA LEU A 477 4.75 18.37 -18.67
C LEU A 477 4.49 19.82 -19.11
N ALA A 478 5.54 20.62 -19.27
CA ALA A 478 5.42 22.00 -19.75
C ALA A 478 4.92 22.06 -21.21
N LEU A 479 5.38 21.14 -22.07
CA LEU A 479 4.90 21.01 -23.44
C LEU A 479 3.41 20.63 -23.50
N GLU A 480 2.93 19.74 -22.62
CA GLU A 480 1.51 19.40 -22.57
C GLU A 480 0.63 20.58 -22.12
N ALA A 481 1.12 21.41 -21.19
CA ALA A 481 0.44 22.64 -20.80
C ALA A 481 0.37 23.62 -21.97
N ILE A 482 1.49 23.90 -22.65
CA ILE A 482 1.54 24.77 -23.84
C ILE A 482 0.58 24.29 -24.93
N ARG A 483 0.53 22.97 -25.17
CA ARG A 483 -0.31 22.37 -26.22
C ARG A 483 -1.81 22.49 -25.92
N ARG A 484 -2.21 22.40 -24.65
CA ARG A 484 -3.63 22.33 -24.26
C ARG A 484 -4.27 23.65 -23.91
N VAL A 485 -3.49 24.66 -23.52
CA VAL A 485 -4.04 26.00 -23.25
C VAL A 485 -4.31 26.70 -24.59
N PRO A 486 -5.58 26.91 -24.98
CA PRO A 486 -5.92 27.44 -26.29
C PRO A 486 -5.29 28.81 -26.58
N GLU A 487 -5.16 29.65 -25.54
CA GLU A 487 -4.63 31.00 -25.62
C GLU A 487 -3.14 31.05 -26.00
N LEU A 488 -2.41 29.96 -25.80
CA LEU A 488 -0.98 29.80 -26.11
C LEU A 488 -0.72 29.31 -27.54
N ALA A 489 -1.76 28.89 -28.27
CA ALA A 489 -1.64 28.42 -29.64
C ALA A 489 -0.90 29.46 -30.52
N GLY A 490 0.26 29.08 -31.05
CA GLY A 490 1.12 29.95 -31.87
C GLY A 490 1.89 31.04 -31.12
N LYS A 491 1.63 31.26 -29.82
CA LYS A 491 2.30 32.29 -29.01
C LYS A 491 3.47 31.77 -28.17
N ALA A 492 3.46 30.49 -27.84
CA ALA A 492 4.50 29.84 -27.04
C ALA A 492 5.45 28.94 -27.86
N ALA A 493 5.55 29.13 -29.18
CA ALA A 493 6.38 28.30 -30.07
C ALA A 493 7.86 28.29 -29.64
N ALA A 494 8.43 29.46 -29.33
CA ALA A 494 9.82 29.56 -28.87
C ALA A 494 10.07 28.78 -27.56
N ALA A 495 9.10 28.78 -26.63
CA ALA A 495 9.20 28.01 -25.40
C ALA A 495 9.14 26.50 -25.68
N ALA A 496 8.23 26.08 -26.56
CA ALA A 496 8.11 24.68 -26.96
C ALA A 496 9.37 24.16 -27.67
N ASP A 497 9.95 24.96 -28.57
CA ASP A 497 11.22 24.63 -29.24
C ASP A 497 12.37 24.51 -28.24
N ALA A 498 12.45 25.41 -27.26
CA ALA A 498 13.46 25.36 -26.21
C ALA A 498 13.36 24.08 -25.37
N PHE A 499 12.16 23.69 -24.95
CA PHE A 499 11.96 22.44 -24.19
C PHE A 499 12.25 21.19 -25.03
N THR A 500 11.91 21.22 -26.32
CA THR A 500 12.23 20.13 -27.24
C THR A 500 13.75 19.98 -27.43
N GLU A 501 14.48 21.09 -27.56
CA GLU A 501 15.94 21.06 -27.63
C GLU A 501 16.55 20.57 -26.31
N LYS A 502 15.97 20.91 -25.15
CA LYS A 502 16.43 20.38 -23.85
C LYS A 502 16.31 18.87 -23.74
N LEU A 503 15.25 18.27 -24.28
CA LEU A 503 15.11 16.81 -24.35
C LEU A 503 16.17 16.19 -25.29
N ALA A 504 16.46 16.85 -26.41
CA ALA A 504 17.52 16.40 -27.31
C ALA A 504 18.93 16.53 -26.69
N GLU A 505 19.17 17.59 -25.92
CA GLU A 505 20.38 17.83 -25.14
C GLU A 505 20.55 16.75 -24.07
N HIS A 506 19.52 16.52 -23.25
CA HIS A 506 19.48 15.46 -22.23
C HIS A 506 19.89 14.10 -22.83
N ARG A 507 19.28 13.74 -23.95
CA ARG A 507 19.55 12.47 -24.64
C ARG A 507 21.03 12.30 -25.00
N ARG A 508 21.71 13.38 -25.42
CA ARG A 508 23.16 13.37 -25.71
C ARG A 508 23.96 13.32 -24.42
N TYR A 509 23.62 14.17 -23.46
CA TYR A 509 24.35 14.36 -22.21
C TYR A 509 24.48 13.07 -21.40
N ILE A 510 23.37 12.36 -21.16
CA ILE A 510 23.41 11.13 -20.33
C ILE A 510 24.25 10.02 -20.97
N ARG A 511 24.32 9.95 -22.31
CA ARG A 511 25.11 8.95 -23.03
C ARG A 511 26.60 9.27 -22.99
N GLU A 512 26.93 10.55 -22.97
CA GLU A 512 28.32 11.02 -22.91
C GLU A 512 28.87 10.99 -21.49
N HIS A 513 28.06 11.38 -20.50
CA HIS A 513 28.52 11.62 -19.13
C HIS A 513 28.06 10.57 -18.11
N GLY A 514 27.00 9.80 -18.39
CA GLY A 514 26.47 8.81 -17.45
C GLY A 514 25.76 9.41 -16.22
N GLU A 515 25.45 10.69 -16.24
CA GLU A 515 24.75 11.43 -15.18
C GLU A 515 23.76 12.44 -15.78
N ASP A 516 22.77 12.87 -14.99
CA ASP A 516 21.80 13.88 -15.41
C ASP A 516 22.43 15.26 -15.61
N MET A 517 21.83 16.07 -16.49
CA MET A 517 22.30 17.43 -16.76
C MET A 517 22.42 18.26 -15.46
N PRO A 518 23.44 19.13 -15.31
CA PRO A 518 23.61 19.93 -14.09
C PRO A 518 22.38 20.74 -13.71
N GLU A 519 21.68 21.33 -14.69
CA GLU A 519 20.45 22.08 -14.46
C GLU A 519 19.28 21.26 -13.92
N ILE A 520 19.34 19.93 -14.03
CA ILE A 520 18.36 19.01 -13.43
C ILE A 520 18.81 18.62 -12.02
N ARG A 521 20.08 18.26 -11.84
CA ARG A 521 20.65 17.85 -10.54
C ARG A 521 20.70 18.99 -9.52
N ASP A 522 21.09 20.17 -9.98
CA ASP A 522 21.27 21.37 -9.17
C ASP A 522 19.98 22.23 -9.14
N TRP A 523 18.88 21.71 -9.67
CA TRP A 523 17.61 22.40 -9.67
C TRP A 523 17.12 22.66 -8.23
N GLY A 524 16.68 23.89 -7.97
CA GLY A 524 16.04 24.27 -6.72
C GLY A 524 14.80 25.12 -6.98
N TRP A 525 13.77 24.91 -6.17
CA TRP A 525 12.55 25.68 -6.26
C TRP A 525 12.80 27.16 -5.92
N SER A 526 12.42 28.05 -6.83
CA SER A 526 12.37 29.49 -6.59
C SER A 526 11.12 30.08 -7.24
N PHE A 527 10.28 30.68 -6.39
CA PHE A 527 9.13 31.49 -6.78
C PHE A 527 8.75 32.39 -5.61
N ASP A 528 8.62 33.69 -5.87
CA ASP A 528 8.01 34.63 -4.94
C ASP A 528 6.71 35.15 -5.56
N PRO A 529 5.53 34.84 -4.97
CA PRO A 529 4.26 35.38 -5.44
C PRO A 529 4.21 36.91 -5.46
N SER A 530 5.04 37.61 -4.66
CA SER A 530 5.09 39.07 -4.66
C SER A 530 5.76 39.69 -5.88
N ASP A 531 6.58 38.94 -6.62
CA ASP A 531 7.29 39.44 -7.82
C ASP A 531 6.35 39.83 -8.98
N ARG A 532 5.04 39.57 -8.87
CA ARG A 532 4.02 39.97 -9.86
C ARG A 532 3.20 41.21 -9.46
N PHE A 533 3.42 41.78 -8.27
CA PHE A 533 2.64 42.92 -7.77
C PHE A 533 3.39 44.26 -7.83
N ASP A 534 4.67 44.27 -8.22
CA ASP A 534 5.42 45.48 -8.56
C ASP A 534 5.49 45.64 -10.09
N GLY A 535 4.38 46.13 -10.68
CA GLY A 535 4.26 46.46 -12.11
C GLY A 535 3.26 47.57 -12.35
#